data_AF-A0A0F3IHF5-F1
#
_entry.id   AF-A0A0F3IHF5-F1
#
_cell.length_a   1.000
_cell.length_b   1.000
_cell.length_c   1.000
_cell.angle_alpha   90.00
_cell.angle_beta   90.00
_cell.angle_gamma   90.00
#
_symmetry.space_group_name_H-M   'P 1'
#
loop_
_entity.id
_entity.type
_entity.pdbx_description
1 polymer ?
#
loop_
_entity_poly.entity_id
_entity_poly.type
_entity_poly.pdbx_seq_one_letter_code
_entity_poly.pdbx_strand_id
1 'polypeptide(L)'
;MNKNTLAKPIIALSLLFSLAVASSAQAKATFNEVDILDGFIDVQENGAIGVNDDLNNVVLWCDGAMPVRVDIIDGKVDVNEDGIVNFGDDLSSCDLNDEDTVNGVAGVPTRNRVDIVDGIVDVDQDGNLNEILQDDLQNVQLYVP
;
A
#
# COMPACT_ATOMS: atom_id res chain seq x y z
N MET A 1 79.15 -11.17 18.11
CA MET A 1 78.48 -10.60 16.92
C MET A 1 77.65 -11.70 16.27
N ASN A 2 76.39 -11.39 15.91
CA ASN A 2 75.39 -12.17 15.15
C ASN A 2 75.10 -13.63 15.59
N LYS A 3 73.97 -13.97 16.22
CA LYS A 3 72.55 -13.92 15.79
C LYS A 3 72.21 -14.82 14.59
N ASN A 4 71.21 -15.69 14.84
CA ASN A 4 70.23 -16.27 13.92
C ASN A 4 70.67 -17.60 13.24
N THR A 5 69.83 -18.63 13.08
CA THR A 5 68.36 -18.64 13.00
C THR A 5 67.82 -20.04 13.29
N LEU A 6 66.91 -20.18 14.27
CA LEU A 6 65.92 -21.26 14.31
C LEU A 6 64.85 -20.95 13.24
N ALA A 7 64.54 -21.89 12.34
CA ALA A 7 63.29 -21.85 11.59
C ALA A 7 62.30 -22.86 12.21
N LYS A 8 61.23 -22.29 12.75
CA LYS A 8 60.09 -22.87 13.48
C LYS A 8 59.02 -23.44 12.52
N PRO A 9 58.06 -24.24 13.02
CA PRO A 9 57.14 -25.03 12.22
C PRO A 9 56.03 -24.18 11.57
N ILE A 10 55.57 -24.65 10.41
CA ILE A 10 54.41 -24.14 9.68
C ILE A 10 53.15 -24.55 10.45
N ILE A 11 52.40 -23.59 10.97
CA ILE A 11 51.03 -23.81 11.47
C ILE A 11 50.08 -23.21 10.43
N ALA A 12 49.36 -24.07 9.71
CA ALA A 12 48.32 -23.66 8.79
C ALA A 12 47.05 -23.28 9.60
N LEU A 13 46.74 -21.99 9.64
CA LEU A 13 45.51 -21.46 10.21
C LEU A 13 44.40 -21.56 9.16
N SER A 14 43.48 -22.51 9.33
CA SER A 14 42.30 -22.62 8.47
C SER A 14 41.25 -21.60 8.91
N LEU A 15 41.11 -20.50 8.17
CA LEU A 15 39.99 -19.58 8.34
C LEU A 15 38.74 -20.19 7.67
N LEU A 16 37.79 -20.65 8.48
CA LEU A 16 36.42 -20.86 8.01
C LEU A 16 35.74 -19.49 7.85
N PHE A 17 35.50 -19.10 6.60
CA PHE A 17 34.61 -18.00 6.26
C PHE A 17 33.20 -18.57 6.10
N SER A 18 32.37 -18.51 7.14
CA SER A 18 30.93 -18.72 6.99
C SER A 18 30.30 -17.42 6.52
N LEU A 19 29.99 -17.36 5.22
CA LEU A 19 29.21 -16.30 4.60
C LEU A 19 27.74 -16.48 5.02
N ALA A 20 27.32 -15.78 6.07
CA ALA A 20 25.91 -15.68 6.40
C ALA A 20 25.24 -14.83 5.31
N VAL A 21 24.60 -15.48 4.34
CA VAL A 21 23.66 -14.83 3.44
C VAL A 21 22.46 -14.40 4.29
N ALA A 22 22.36 -13.11 4.56
CA ALA A 22 21.12 -12.51 5.05
C ALA A 22 20.07 -12.72 3.95
N SER A 23 19.14 -13.65 4.17
CA SER A 23 17.93 -13.70 3.38
C SER A 23 17.19 -12.38 3.61
N SER A 24 17.03 -11.57 2.58
CA SER A 24 16.09 -10.44 2.64
C SER A 24 14.73 -11.02 3.01
N ALA A 25 14.23 -10.70 4.20
CA ALA A 25 12.84 -10.92 4.53
C ALA A 25 12.05 -10.04 3.56
N GLN A 26 11.52 -10.66 2.49
CA GLN A 26 10.57 -10.01 1.62
C GLN A 26 9.36 -9.72 2.50
N ALA A 27 9.03 -8.43 2.69
CA ALA A 27 7.81 -8.04 3.34
C ALA A 27 6.67 -8.82 2.69
N LYS A 28 5.88 -9.48 3.53
CA LYS A 28 4.74 -10.25 3.03
C LYS A 28 3.71 -9.20 2.65
N ALA A 29 3.49 -9.05 1.36
CA ALA A 29 2.39 -8.24 0.90
C ALA A 29 1.07 -8.76 1.50
N THR A 30 0.28 -7.83 2.03
CA THR A 30 -1.02 -8.08 2.64
C THR A 30 -2.11 -7.35 1.87
N PHE A 31 -3.28 -7.97 1.81
CA PHE A 31 -4.50 -7.27 1.44
C PHE A 31 -5.14 -6.74 2.71
N ASN A 32 -5.61 -5.51 2.69
CA ASN A 32 -6.39 -4.89 3.75
C ASN A 32 -7.79 -4.60 3.19
N GLU A 33 -8.79 -5.23 3.78
CA GLU A 33 -10.20 -4.94 3.49
C GLU A 33 -10.56 -3.61 4.17
N VAL A 34 -11.25 -2.75 3.45
CA VAL A 34 -11.67 -1.41 3.89
C VAL A 34 -13.02 -1.06 3.29
N ASP A 35 -13.69 -0.07 3.88
CA ASP A 35 -14.84 0.58 3.27
C ASP A 35 -14.46 1.97 2.75
N ILE A 36 -15.24 2.49 1.80
CA ILE A 36 -15.20 3.88 1.38
C ILE A 36 -16.55 4.49 1.75
N LEU A 37 -16.53 5.57 2.51
CA LEU A 37 -17.67 6.27 3.09
C LEU A 37 -17.60 7.75 2.71
N ASP A 38 -18.55 8.21 1.89
CA ASP A 38 -18.57 9.55 1.30
C ASP A 38 -17.20 9.94 0.68
N GLY A 39 -16.56 8.98 0.01
CA GLY A 39 -15.24 9.13 -0.63
C GLY A 39 -14.02 8.99 0.28
N PHE A 40 -14.22 8.82 1.60
CA PHE A 40 -13.13 8.61 2.56
C PHE A 40 -12.93 7.12 2.85
N ILE A 41 -11.69 6.68 2.94
CA ILE A 41 -11.34 5.30 3.24
C ILE A 41 -11.41 5.04 4.74
N ASP A 42 -12.34 4.20 5.16
CA ASP A 42 -12.45 3.66 6.52
C ASP A 42 -11.64 2.36 6.62
N VAL A 43 -10.36 2.50 6.97
CA VAL A 43 -9.41 1.37 7.04
C VAL A 43 -9.76 0.39 8.17
N GLN A 44 -10.46 0.84 9.20
CA GLN A 44 -10.83 0.00 10.35
C GLN A 44 -12.23 -0.60 10.25
N GLU A 45 -12.99 -0.24 9.21
CA GLU A 45 -14.35 -0.74 8.96
C GLU A 45 -15.28 -0.52 10.17
N ASN A 46 -15.20 0.67 10.79
CA ASN A 46 -15.92 1.00 12.02
C ASN A 46 -17.06 2.01 11.82
N GLY A 47 -17.20 2.57 10.62
CA GLY A 47 -18.19 3.57 10.24
C GLY A 47 -17.80 5.01 10.59
N ALA A 48 -16.55 5.29 10.98
CA ALA A 48 -16.08 6.62 11.34
C ALA A 48 -14.67 6.88 10.82
N ILE A 49 -14.49 8.07 10.22
CA ILE A 49 -13.23 8.51 9.60
C ILE A 49 -12.38 9.32 10.59
N GLY A 50 -11.09 8.98 10.70
CA GLY A 50 -10.08 9.81 11.37
C GLY A 50 -8.68 9.19 11.43
N VAL A 51 -7.86 9.65 12.39
CA VAL A 51 -6.42 9.30 12.55
C VAL A 51 -6.09 7.82 12.69
N ASN A 52 -7.10 7.00 12.95
CA ASN A 52 -6.90 5.55 13.07
C ASN A 52 -7.10 4.85 11.73
N ASP A 53 -7.51 5.59 10.69
CA ASP A 53 -7.69 5.12 9.32
C ASP A 53 -6.49 5.47 8.42
N ASP A 54 -5.33 5.65 9.05
CA ASP A 54 -4.06 5.82 8.36
C ASP A 54 -3.54 4.46 7.85
N LEU A 55 -3.04 4.42 6.62
CA LEU A 55 -2.44 3.23 6.03
C LEU A 55 -1.34 3.61 5.05
N ASN A 56 -0.11 3.14 5.31
CA ASN A 56 1.03 3.50 4.48
C ASN A 56 1.27 2.47 3.35
N ASN A 57 1.90 2.93 2.27
CA ASN A 57 2.38 2.12 1.14
C ASN A 57 1.27 1.36 0.41
N VAL A 58 0.10 1.95 0.25
CA VAL A 58 -0.98 1.36 -0.55
C VAL A 58 -0.62 1.43 -2.03
N VAL A 59 -0.88 0.35 -2.78
CA VAL A 59 -0.68 0.33 -4.23
C VAL A 59 -2.01 0.43 -4.94
N LEU A 60 -2.11 1.43 -5.83
CA LEU A 60 -3.24 1.62 -6.74
C LEU A 60 -2.84 1.27 -8.17
N TRP A 61 -3.71 0.55 -8.87
CA TRP A 61 -3.52 0.23 -10.29
C TRP A 61 -4.35 1.18 -11.12
N CYS A 62 -3.72 2.01 -11.94
CA CYS A 62 -4.44 2.95 -12.79
C CYS A 62 -4.25 2.63 -14.26
N ASP A 63 -5.32 2.83 -15.03
CA ASP A 63 -5.44 2.35 -16.40
C ASP A 63 -4.37 2.97 -17.31
N GLY A 64 -3.65 2.13 -18.05
CA GLY A 64 -2.59 2.58 -18.96
C GLY A 64 -1.35 3.16 -18.27
N ALA A 65 -1.22 3.03 -16.95
CA ALA A 65 -0.10 3.52 -16.16
C ALA A 65 0.62 2.40 -15.39
N MET A 66 1.78 2.75 -14.81
CA MET A 66 2.41 1.90 -13.79
C MET A 66 1.63 2.01 -12.48
N PRO A 67 1.59 0.96 -11.64
CA PRO A 67 0.98 1.06 -10.32
C PRO A 67 1.62 2.19 -9.51
N VAL A 68 0.77 2.96 -8.83
CA VAL A 68 1.16 4.11 -8.02
C VAL A 68 1.16 3.68 -6.56
N ARG A 69 2.19 4.11 -5.81
CA ARG A 69 2.21 3.97 -4.36
C ARG A 69 1.65 5.26 -3.76
N VAL A 70 0.78 5.11 -2.78
CA VAL A 70 0.13 6.22 -2.06
C VAL A 70 0.12 5.89 -0.57
N ASP A 71 -0.06 6.93 0.24
CA ASP A 71 -0.39 6.78 1.66
C ASP A 71 -1.85 7.18 1.90
N ILE A 72 -2.45 6.63 2.96
CA ILE A 72 -3.76 7.04 3.46
C ILE A 72 -3.54 7.78 4.77
N ILE A 73 -4.08 8.99 4.87
CA ILE A 73 -3.96 9.90 6.01
C ILE A 73 -5.35 10.41 6.37
N ASP A 74 -5.82 10.12 7.58
CA ASP A 74 -7.17 10.47 8.06
C ASP A 74 -8.27 10.02 7.07
N GLY A 75 -8.11 8.84 6.46
CA GLY A 75 -9.01 8.29 5.45
C GLY A 75 -8.92 8.92 4.06
N LYS A 76 -8.00 9.87 3.82
CA LYS A 76 -7.77 10.46 2.50
C LYS A 76 -6.49 9.93 1.85
N VAL A 77 -6.42 9.98 0.53
CA VAL A 77 -5.27 9.52 -0.25
C VAL A 77 -4.25 10.65 -0.42
N ASP A 78 -3.03 10.45 0.09
CA ASP A 78 -1.84 11.21 -0.23
C ASP A 78 -1.11 10.52 -1.38
N VAL A 79 -1.30 11.05 -2.58
CA VAL A 79 -0.81 10.46 -3.83
C VAL A 79 0.70 10.66 -3.97
N ASN A 80 1.19 11.80 -3.48
CA ASN A 80 2.56 12.23 -3.71
C ASN A 80 3.51 11.89 -2.56
N GLU A 81 2.98 11.32 -1.46
CA GLU A 81 3.68 10.83 -0.26
C GLU A 81 4.46 11.95 0.46
N ASP A 82 3.94 13.18 0.48
CA ASP A 82 4.57 14.33 1.19
C ASP A 82 4.02 14.56 2.61
N GLY A 83 3.00 13.80 3.01
CA GLY A 83 2.33 13.88 4.30
C GLY A 83 1.27 14.98 4.39
N ILE A 84 0.87 15.60 3.27
CA ILE A 84 -0.10 16.69 3.22
C ILE A 84 -1.12 16.43 2.11
N VAL A 85 -2.34 16.04 2.48
CA VAL A 85 -3.42 15.90 1.50
C VAL A 85 -3.94 17.25 1.01
N ASN A 86 -3.85 17.49 -0.30
CA ASN A 86 -4.25 18.73 -0.95
C ASN A 86 -4.60 18.54 -2.46
N PHE A 87 -4.80 19.64 -3.19
CA PHE A 87 -5.11 19.64 -4.64
C PHE A 87 -4.02 19.03 -5.54
N GLY A 88 -2.85 18.69 -4.98
CA GLY A 88 -1.80 17.94 -5.68
C GLY A 88 -2.04 16.44 -5.69
N ASP A 89 -3.00 15.95 -4.91
CA ASP A 89 -3.27 14.52 -4.69
C ASP A 89 -4.38 13.99 -5.58
N ASP A 90 -4.29 14.30 -6.88
CA ASP A 90 -5.21 13.83 -7.90
C ASP A 90 -4.64 12.59 -8.62
N LEU A 91 -5.50 11.59 -8.85
CA LEU A 91 -5.25 10.45 -9.72
C LEU A 91 -6.50 10.11 -10.49
N SER A 92 -6.39 9.82 -11.78
CA SER A 92 -7.54 9.46 -12.60
C SER A 92 -7.49 7.99 -13.03
N SER A 93 -8.68 7.38 -13.16
CA SER A 93 -8.90 6.06 -13.76
C SER A 93 -8.14 4.96 -13.02
N CYS A 94 -8.26 4.95 -11.69
CA CYS A 94 -7.69 3.91 -10.85
C CYS A 94 -8.72 2.81 -10.58
N ASP A 95 -8.26 1.57 -10.62
CA ASP A 95 -9.05 0.37 -10.40
C ASP A 95 -8.97 -0.03 -8.92
N LEU A 96 -10.12 -0.09 -8.25
CA LEU A 96 -10.29 -0.72 -6.94
C LEU A 96 -10.94 -2.09 -7.13
N ASN A 97 -10.41 -3.11 -6.44
CA ASN A 97 -11.08 -4.40 -6.35
C ASN A 97 -11.93 -4.39 -5.09
N ASP A 98 -13.18 -4.79 -5.22
CA ASP A 98 -14.16 -4.84 -4.13
C ASP A 98 -14.99 -6.12 -4.24
N GLU A 99 -15.84 -6.37 -3.26
CA GLU A 99 -16.77 -7.50 -3.27
C GLU A 99 -18.23 -7.03 -3.20
N ASP A 100 -19.02 -7.38 -4.21
CA ASP A 100 -20.45 -7.03 -4.31
C ASP A 100 -21.35 -8.28 -4.34
N THR A 101 -22.67 -8.07 -4.20
CA THR A 101 -23.72 -9.07 -4.40
C THR A 101 -24.21 -9.07 -5.85
N VAL A 102 -23.64 -9.96 -6.66
CA VAL A 102 -24.04 -10.12 -8.08
C VAL A 102 -25.03 -11.28 -8.23
N ASN A 103 -26.21 -11.00 -8.78
CA ASN A 103 -27.28 -12.00 -9.01
C ASN A 103 -27.67 -12.81 -7.75
N GLY A 104 -27.62 -12.18 -6.58
CA GLY A 104 -27.96 -12.80 -5.28
C GLY A 104 -26.86 -13.67 -4.68
N VAL A 105 -25.64 -13.62 -5.24
CA VAL A 105 -24.44 -14.24 -4.66
C VAL A 105 -23.58 -13.12 -4.08
N ALA A 106 -23.38 -13.13 -2.75
CA ALA A 106 -22.50 -12.19 -2.06
C ALA A 106 -21.02 -12.59 -2.20
N GLY A 107 -20.12 -11.63 -2.02
CA GLY A 107 -18.67 -11.88 -2.05
C GLY A 107 -18.14 -12.11 -3.47
N VAL A 108 -18.79 -11.53 -4.49
CA VAL A 108 -18.35 -11.64 -5.88
C VAL A 108 -17.34 -10.54 -6.14
N PRO A 109 -16.07 -10.86 -6.46
CA PRO A 109 -15.08 -9.84 -6.77
C PRO A 109 -15.49 -9.03 -7.99
N THR A 110 -15.55 -7.73 -7.81
CA THR A 110 -15.80 -6.73 -8.84
C THR A 110 -14.60 -5.82 -8.98
N ARG A 111 -14.68 -4.92 -9.96
CA ARG A 111 -13.69 -3.88 -10.15
C ARG A 111 -14.41 -2.58 -10.44
N ASN A 112 -14.13 -1.57 -9.64
CA ASN A 112 -14.68 -0.25 -9.80
C ASN A 112 -13.57 0.70 -10.25
N ARG A 113 -13.85 1.44 -11.31
CA ARG A 113 -12.98 2.52 -11.77
C ARG A 113 -13.37 3.77 -11.00
N VAL A 114 -12.40 4.37 -10.33
CA VAL A 114 -12.57 5.58 -9.53
C VAL A 114 -11.58 6.64 -9.98
N ASP A 115 -11.87 7.88 -9.61
CA ASP A 115 -10.89 8.96 -9.61
C ASP A 115 -10.55 9.33 -8.16
N ILE A 116 -9.39 9.92 -7.94
CA ILE A 116 -8.99 10.57 -6.70
C ILE A 116 -8.90 12.05 -7.02
N VAL A 117 -9.63 12.88 -6.27
CA VAL A 117 -9.68 14.33 -6.45
C VAL A 117 -9.46 14.98 -5.09
N ASP A 118 -8.43 15.81 -4.98
CA ASP A 118 -8.02 16.45 -3.73
C ASP A 118 -7.81 15.42 -2.58
N GLY A 119 -7.35 14.22 -2.92
CA GLY A 119 -7.19 13.07 -2.02
C GLY A 119 -8.47 12.36 -1.58
N ILE A 120 -9.64 12.71 -2.13
CA ILE A 120 -10.93 12.04 -1.86
C ILE A 120 -11.23 11.09 -3.03
N VAL A 121 -11.75 9.90 -2.72
CA VAL A 121 -12.16 8.93 -3.75
C VAL A 121 -13.50 9.36 -4.35
N ASP A 122 -13.50 9.61 -5.66
CA ASP A 122 -14.68 9.89 -6.49
C ASP A 122 -15.06 8.57 -7.19
N VAL A 123 -16.06 7.88 -6.64
CA VAL A 123 -16.43 6.52 -7.07
C VAL A 123 -17.27 6.58 -8.34
N ASP A 124 -18.18 7.54 -8.45
CA ASP A 124 -19.09 7.66 -9.58
C ASP A 124 -18.55 8.52 -10.74
N GLN A 125 -17.42 9.20 -10.49
CA GLN A 125 -16.66 10.02 -11.43
C GLN A 125 -17.44 11.23 -11.94
N ASP A 126 -18.30 11.79 -11.11
CA ASP A 126 -19.09 12.98 -11.43
C ASP A 126 -18.42 14.32 -11.02
N GLY A 127 -17.33 14.23 -10.24
CA GLY A 127 -16.56 15.36 -9.73
C GLY A 127 -17.13 16.05 -8.48
N ASN A 128 -18.21 15.54 -7.88
CA ASN A 128 -18.84 16.03 -6.66
C ASN A 128 -18.48 15.14 -5.46
N LEU A 129 -17.43 15.52 -4.74
CA LEU A 129 -16.79 14.75 -3.66
C LEU A 129 -17.56 14.72 -2.33
N ASN A 130 -18.88 14.49 -2.31
CA ASN A 130 -19.71 14.52 -1.08
C ASN A 130 -21.21 14.19 -1.23
N GLU A 131 -21.67 13.49 -2.26
CA GLU A 131 -23.08 13.11 -2.26
C GLU A 131 -23.31 11.87 -1.39
N ILE A 132 -24.13 12.02 -0.34
CA ILE A 132 -24.51 10.95 0.61
C ILE A 132 -24.68 9.61 -0.12
N LEU A 133 -23.77 8.68 0.16
CA LEU A 133 -23.71 7.30 -0.38
C LEU A 133 -23.38 7.12 -1.88
N GLN A 134 -23.11 8.18 -2.64
CA GLN A 134 -22.74 8.04 -4.07
C GLN A 134 -21.26 7.67 -4.23
N ASP A 135 -20.41 8.21 -3.35
CA ASP A 135 -18.99 7.87 -3.26
C ASP A 135 -18.69 6.73 -2.27
N ASP A 136 -19.64 5.83 -2.06
CA ASP A 136 -19.49 4.68 -1.17
C ASP A 136 -19.08 3.41 -1.93
N LEU A 137 -18.14 2.65 -1.35
CA LEU A 137 -17.82 1.28 -1.75
C LEU A 137 -17.62 0.44 -0.50
N GLN A 138 -17.92 -0.85 -0.57
CA GLN A 138 -17.76 -1.77 0.56
C GLN A 138 -16.79 -2.90 0.22
N ASN A 139 -16.09 -3.41 1.24
CA ASN A 139 -15.18 -4.56 1.13
C ASN A 139 -14.08 -4.36 0.06
N VAL A 140 -13.57 -3.14 -0.06
CA VAL A 140 -12.49 -2.78 -0.99
C VAL A 140 -11.18 -3.42 -0.51
N GLN A 141 -10.47 -4.08 -1.42
CA GLN A 141 -9.22 -4.78 -1.15
C GLN A 141 -8.03 -3.91 -1.54
N LEU A 142 -7.38 -3.30 -0.54
CA LEU A 142 -6.16 -2.52 -0.71
C LEU A 142 -4.92 -3.40 -0.58
N TYR A 143 -3.97 -3.24 -1.50
CA TYR A 143 -2.70 -3.99 -1.46
C TYR A 143 -1.61 -3.17 -0.78
N VAL A 144 -0.98 -3.77 0.24
CA VAL A 144 0.15 -3.19 0.99
C VAL A 144 1.35 -4.13 0.87
N PRO A 145 2.45 -3.72 0.19
CA PRO A 145 3.62 -4.57 -0.12
C PRO A 145 4.57 -4.83 1.05
#